data_AF-A0A7V4ZBF6-F1
#
_entry.id   AF-A0A7V4ZBF6-F1
#
_cell.length_a   1.000
_cell.length_b   1.000
_cell.length_c   1.000
_cell.angle_alpha   90.00
_cell.angle_beta   90.00
_cell.angle_gamma   90.00
#
_symmetry.space_group_name_H-M   'P 1'
#
loop_
_entity.id
_entity.type
_entity.pdbx_description
1 polymer ?
#
loop_
_entity_poly.entity_id
_entity_poly.type
_entity_poly.pdbx_seq_one_letter_code
_entity_poly.pdbx_strand_id
1 'polypeptide(L)' 'MNRPDYLVIGAVTKDVVPQGYRPGGTVTYSSVTVQNLGLQAGVVTRADPTMDFSLLTDKGIWVASAPSAQTTTFENIYDG' A
#
# COMPACT_ATOMS: atom_id res chain seq x y z
N MET A 1 -4.57 -21.64 -4.49
CA MET A 1 -4.54 -20.19 -4.20
C MET A 1 -5.72 -19.57 -4.92
N ASN A 2 -6.66 -18.95 -4.20
CA ASN A 2 -7.84 -18.30 -4.80
C ASN A 2 -7.45 -16.93 -5.35
N ARG A 3 -7.54 -16.72 -6.67
CA ARG A 3 -7.32 -15.44 -7.35
C ARG A 3 -7.97 -14.26 -6.59
N PRO A 4 -7.33 -13.08 -6.51
CA PRO A 4 -7.96 -11.89 -5.93
C PRO A 4 -9.16 -11.44 -6.77
N ASP A 5 -10.24 -11.02 -6.10
CA ASP A 5 -11.41 -10.42 -6.72
C ASP A 5 -11.09 -9.04 -7.31
N TYR A 6 -10.12 -8.35 -6.70
CA TYR A 6 -9.66 -7.03 -7.11
C TYR A 6 -8.13 -6.96 -7.06
N LEU A 7 -7.51 -6.67 -8.20
CA LEU A 7 -6.08 -6.44 -8.32
C LEU A 7 -5.84 -4.96 -8.58
N VAL A 8 -5.06 -4.31 -7.71
CA VAL A 8 -4.60 -2.93 -7.92
C VAL A 8 -3.08 -2.91 -8.14
N ILE A 9 -2.67 -2.15 -9.16
CA ILE A 9 -1.27 -1.99 -9.55
C ILE A 9 -0.91 -0.52 -9.40
N GLY A 10 0.09 -0.21 -8.60
CA GLY A 10 0.49 1.18 -8.35
C GLY A 10 1.53 1.32 -7.25
N ALA A 11 2.02 2.54 -7.05
CA ALA A 11 3.02 2.82 -6.04
C ALA A 11 2.40 2.84 -4.63
N VAL A 12 2.94 1.98 -3.76
CA VAL A 12 2.83 2.22 -2.32
C VAL A 12 3.71 3.43 -1.98
N THR A 13 3.24 4.29 -1.08
CA THR A 13 3.98 5.49 -0.71
C THR A 13 4.30 5.51 0.77
N LYS A 14 5.37 6.23 1.13
CA LYS A 14 5.58 6.73 2.48
C LYS A 14 4.99 8.13 2.53
N ASP A 15 3.84 8.29 3.14
CA ASP A 15 3.25 9.62 3.34
C ASP A 15 3.78 10.18 4.65
N VAL A 16 4.53 11.29 4.54
CA VAL A 16 5.18 11.95 5.69
C VAL A 16 4.11 12.47 6.63
N VAL A 17 4.29 12.17 7.91
CA VAL A 17 3.47 12.65 9.03
C VAL A 17 4.41 13.11 10.15
N PRO A 18 3.96 13.92 11.13
CA PRO A 18 4.86 14.50 12.14
C PRO A 18 5.76 13.52 12.91
N GLN A 19 5.37 12.23 12.98
CA GLN A 19 6.09 11.18 13.72
C GLN A 19 6.77 10.15 12.82
N GLY A 20 6.98 10.48 11.53
CA GLY A 20 7.62 9.58 10.57
C GLY A 20 6.82 9.49 9.28
N TYR A 21 6.39 8.28 8.93
CA TYR A 21 5.54 8.08 7.75
C TYR A 21 4.41 7.09 8.04
N ARG A 22 3.38 7.14 7.21
CA ARG A 22 2.35 6.10 7.12
C ARG A 22 2.38 5.48 5.72
N PRO A 23 2.12 4.18 5.57
CA PRO A 23 1.89 3.60 4.24
C PRO A 23 0.70 4.30 3.59
N GLY A 24 0.93 4.88 2.42
CA GLY A 24 -0.06 5.62 1.65
C GLY A 24 -0.18 5.09 0.22
N GLY A 25 -0.65 5.97 -0.66
CA GLY A 25 -0.83 5.68 -2.08
C GLY A 25 -2.17 5.02 -2.36
N THR A 26 -2.72 5.30 -3.54
CA THR A 26 -4.05 4.82 -3.97
C THR A 26 -4.18 3.30 -3.88
N VAL A 27 -3.09 2.57 -4.10
CA VAL A 27 -3.00 1.12 -3.96
C VAL A 27 -3.29 0.64 -2.53
N THR A 28 -2.81 1.34 -1.51
CA THR A 28 -3.05 1.02 -0.10
C THR A 28 -4.51 1.30 0.25
N TYR A 29 -5.01 2.48 -0.09
CA TYR A 29 -6.39 2.86 0.24
C TYR A 29 -7.42 1.97 -0.45
N SER A 30 -7.30 1.76 -1.76
CA SER A 30 -8.27 0.95 -2.51
C SER A 30 -8.26 -0.53 -2.10
N SER A 31 -7.08 -1.13 -1.86
CA SER A 31 -7.01 -2.53 -1.43
C SER A 31 -7.61 -2.73 -0.04
N VAL A 32 -7.37 -1.82 0.90
CA VAL A 32 -8.00 -1.85 2.22
C VAL A 32 -9.51 -1.65 2.12
N THR A 33 -9.98 -0.71 1.29
CA THR A 33 -11.42 -0.52 1.06
C THR A 33 -12.07 -1.81 0.55
N VAL A 34 -11.50 -2.44 -0.47
CA VAL A 34 -12.05 -3.68 -1.06
C VAL A 34 -12.04 -4.83 -0.05
N GLN A 35 -10.95 -4.97 0.72
CA GLN A 35 -10.86 -5.97 1.78
C GLN A 35 -11.95 -5.76 2.86
N ASN A 36 -12.20 -4.51 3.25
CA ASN A 36 -13.26 -4.17 4.22
C ASN A 36 -14.68 -4.39 3.66
N LEU A 37 -14.85 -4.43 2.33
CA LEU A 37 -16.10 -4.80 1.67
C LEU A 37 -16.31 -6.32 1.56
N GLY A 38 -15.39 -7.13 2.11
CA GLY A 38 -15.50 -8.58 2.14
C GLY A 38 -15.01 -9.29 0.87
N LEU A 39 -14.31 -8.59 -0.02
CA LEU A 39 -13.69 -9.14 -1.24
C LEU A 39 -12.19 -9.34 -1.04
N GLN A 40 -11.60 -10.31 -1.74
CA GLN A 40 -10.16 -10.56 -1.65
C GLN A 40 -9.37 -9.57 -2.51
N ALA A 41 -8.60 -8.68 -1.87
CA ALA A 41 -7.75 -7.73 -2.57
C ALA A 41 -6.34 -8.28 -2.81
N GLY A 42 -5.73 -7.84 -3.92
CA GLY A 42 -4.33 -8.04 -4.25
C GLY A 42 -3.67 -6.74 -4.73
N VAL A 43 -2.38 -6.60 -4.43
CA VAL A 43 -1.54 -5.43 -4.69
C VAL A 43 -0.31 -5.85 -5.47
N VAL A 44 -0.02 -5.14 -6.56
CA VAL A 44 1.28 -5.18 -7.24
C VAL A 44 1.91 -3.80 -7.16
N THR A 45 3.11 -3.73 -6.60
CA THR A 45 3.81 -2.47 -6.34
C THR A 45 5.32 -2.59 -6.54
N ARG A 46 6.01 -1.46 -6.44
CA ARG A 46 7.46 -1.42 -6.22
C ARG A 46 7.77 -0.59 -4.99
N ALA A 47 8.71 -1.05 -4.17
CA ALA A 47 9.12 -0.35 -2.97
C ALA A 47 10.57 -0.71 -2.60
N ASP A 48 11.15 0.09 -1.71
CA ASP A 48 12.35 -0.31 -0.99
C ASP A 48 12.11 -1.65 -0.25
N PRO A 49 13.08 -2.59 -0.23
CA PRO A 49 12.92 -3.89 0.43
C PRO A 49 12.63 -3.82 1.94
N THR A 50 12.93 -2.70 2.59
CA THR A 50 12.65 -2.45 4.02
C THR A 50 11.26 -1.86 4.28
N MET A 51 10.46 -1.61 3.24
CA MET A 51 9.09 -1.13 3.40
C MET A 51 8.26 -2.13 4.19
N ASP A 52 7.59 -1.64 5.24
CA ASP A 52 6.66 -2.45 6.02
C ASP A 52 5.31 -2.55 5.30
N PHE A 53 4.87 -3.78 5.06
CA PHE A 53 3.59 -4.12 4.45
C PHE A 53 2.59 -4.75 5.44
N SER A 54 2.92 -4.80 6.74
CA SER A 54 2.06 -5.37 7.79
C SER A 54 0.63 -4.85 7.74
N LEU A 55 0.44 -3.55 7.50
CA LEU A 55 -0.87 -2.91 7.33
C LEU A 55 -1.78 -3.61 6.31
N LEU A 56 -1.20 -4.15 5.23
CA LEU A 56 -1.90 -4.86 4.18
C LEU A 56 -1.96 -6.36 4.47
N THR A 57 -0.82 -6.98 4.79
CA THR A 57 -0.73 -8.44 4.94
C THR A 57 -1.51 -8.96 6.14
N ASP A 58 -1.55 -8.20 7.24
CA ASP A 58 -2.29 -8.57 8.45
C ASP A 58 -3.81 -8.54 8.23
N LYS A 59 -4.26 -7.83 7.18
CA LYS A 59 -5.66 -7.82 6.72
C LYS A 59 -5.97 -8.94 5.72
N GLY A 60 -4.99 -9.78 5.40
CA GLY A 60 -5.12 -10.83 4.39
C GLY A 60 -5.01 -10.32 2.94
N ILE A 61 -4.60 -9.06 2.72
CA ILE A 61 -4.39 -8.51 1.38
C ILE A 61 -3.11 -9.10 0.79
N TRP A 62 -3.18 -9.59 -0.45
CA TRP A 62 -2.03 -10.17 -1.11
C TRP A 62 -1.12 -9.08 -1.65
N VAL A 63 0.19 -9.16 -1.40
CA VAL A 63 1.15 -8.16 -1.86
C VAL A 63 2.26 -8.83 -2.66
N ALA A 64 2.41 -8.40 -3.91
CA ALA A 64 3.57 -8.68 -4.74
C ALA A 64 4.34 -7.36 -4.94
N SER A 65 5.52 -7.27 -4.33
CA SER A 65 6.39 -6.09 -4.44
C SER A 65 7.68 -6.45 -5.18
N ALA A 66 7.97 -5.73 -6.26
CA ALA A 66 9.29 -5.80 -6.89
C ALA A 66 10.22 -4.73 -6.28
N PRO A 67 11.53 -5.01 -6.11
CA PRO A 67 12.43 -4.09 -5.43
C PRO A 67 12.58 -2.77 -6.21
N SER A 68 12.72 -1.69 -5.47
CA SER A 68 13.11 -0.35 -5.92
C SER A 68 14.22 0.17 -5.01
N ALA A 69 15.08 1.06 -5.51
CA ALA A 69 16.13 1.67 -4.68
C ALA A 69 15.55 2.54 -3.55
N GLN A 70 14.33 3.05 -3.73
CA GLN A 70 13.61 3.88 -2.76
C GLN A 70 12.10 3.63 -2.88
N THR A 71 11.37 3.77 -1.76
CA THR A 71 9.90 3.87 -1.76
C THR A 71 9.50 5.30 -2.07
N THR A 72 8.57 5.48 -3.00
CA THR A 72 7.98 6.80 -3.32
C THR A 72 7.48 7.46 -2.04
N THR A 73 7.83 8.72 -1.82
CA THR A 73 7.55 9.44 -0.57
C THR A 73 6.85 10.75 -0.91
N PHE A 74 5.73 11.04 -0.24
CA PHE A 74 4.99 12.28 -0.39
C PHE A 74 4.93 13.02 0.94
N GLU A 75 5.19 14.33 0.92
CA GLU A 75 4.87 15.25 2.01
C GLU A 75 3.70 16.10 1.58
N ASN A 76 2.58 16.01 2.30
CA ASN A 76 1.37 16.77 2.00
C ASN A 76 1.29 17.94 2.98
N ILE A 77 1.42 19.17 2.46
CA ILE A 77 1.35 20.41 3.23
C ILE A 77 -0.04 21.02 3.05
N TYR A 78 -0.67 21.40 4.17
CA TYR A 78 -2.03 21.94 4.20
C TYR A 78 -1.98 23.28 4.94
N ASP A 79 -2.24 24.38 4.23
CA ASP A 79 -2.05 25.75 4.75
C ASP A 79 -3.34 26.43 5.26
N GLY A 80 -4.48 25.72 5.24
CA GLY A 80 -5.77 26.25 5.71
C GLY A 80 -6.56 27.00 4.64
#